data_AF-A0A847VMJ0-F1
#
_entry.id   AF-A0A847VMJ0-F1
#
_cell.length_a   1.000
_cell.length_b   1.000
_cell.length_c   1.000
_cell.angle_alpha   90.00
_cell.angle_beta   90.00
_cell.angle_gamma   90.00
#
_symmetry.space_group_name_H-M   'P 1'
#
loop_
_entity.id
_entity.type
_entity.pdbx_description
1 polymer ?
#
loop_
_entity_poly.entity_id
_entity_poly.type
_entity_poly.pdbx_seq_one_letter_code
_entity_poly.pdbx_strand_id
1 'polypeptide(L)'
;MLGMIEWQVPEFGADRCRGVVLYQAGADCHVDDPLGGFLTTADMRERDRLVFRLAVQHRAPLVWNLAGGYQRDRKGRIEPVLKLHRQTMAECIAAGVG
;
A
#
# COMPACT_ATOMS: atom_id res chain seq x y z
N MET A 1 -7.45 -3.15 12.03
CA MET A 1 -6.79 -2.43 10.91
C MET A 1 -7.51 -2.62 9.57
N LEU A 2 -7.86 -3.85 9.14
CA LEU A 2 -8.63 -4.08 7.91
C LEU A 2 -10.00 -3.38 7.89
N GLY A 3 -10.72 -3.36 9.02
CA GLY A 3 -12.00 -2.64 9.14
C GLY A 3 -11.92 -1.11 9.10
N MET A 4 -10.73 -0.50 9.27
CA MET A 4 -10.57 0.96 9.11
C MET A 4 -10.44 1.36 7.64
N ILE A 5 -9.94 0.47 6.78
CA ILE A 5 -9.88 0.72 5.33
C ILE A 5 -11.29 0.70 4.75
N GLU A 6 -12.15 -0.24 5.14
CA GLU A 6 -13.55 -0.27 4.66
C GLU A 6 -14.39 0.93 5.16
N TRP A 7 -14.14 1.42 6.38
CA TRP A 7 -14.95 2.48 7.00
C TRP A 7 -14.65 3.92 6.56
N GLN A 8 -13.47 4.20 5.99
CA GLN A 8 -13.10 5.55 5.53
C GLN A 8 -13.16 5.73 4.01
N VAL A 9 -13.50 4.67 3.28
CA VAL A 9 -13.62 4.67 1.81
C VAL A 9 -14.98 5.16 1.25
N PRO A 10 -16.12 5.25 1.98
CA PRO A 10 -17.40 5.64 1.36
C PRO A 10 -17.46 7.08 0.83
N GLU A 11 -16.49 7.94 1.15
CA GLU A 11 -16.50 9.35 0.76
C GLU A 11 -15.70 9.64 -0.52
N PHE A 12 -14.89 8.68 -1.00
CA PHE A 12 -14.15 8.82 -2.24
C PHE A 12 -15.00 8.34 -3.42
N GLY A 13 -15.35 9.26 -4.31
CA GLY A 13 -16.09 8.95 -5.53
C GLY A 13 -16.23 10.19 -6.41
N ALA A 14 -16.09 9.97 -7.72
CA ALA A 14 -16.13 11.01 -8.76
C ALA A 14 -17.36 11.94 -8.67
N ASP A 15 -18.47 11.43 -8.11
CA ASP A 15 -19.73 12.16 -8.01
C ASP A 15 -19.79 13.17 -6.85
N ARG A 16 -18.90 13.10 -5.84
CA ARG A 16 -18.96 13.98 -4.66
C ARG A 16 -17.65 14.63 -4.23
N CYS A 17 -16.49 14.08 -4.59
CA CYS A 17 -15.20 14.63 -4.19
C CYS A 17 -14.24 14.66 -5.40
N ARG A 18 -13.84 15.85 -5.85
CA ARG A 18 -12.84 16.05 -6.92
C ARG A 18 -11.39 15.87 -6.43
N GLY A 19 -11.21 15.17 -5.31
CA GLY A 19 -9.91 14.96 -4.69
C GLY A 19 -9.09 13.88 -5.39
N VAL A 20 -7.79 13.88 -5.12
CA VAL A 20 -6.86 12.80 -5.49
C VAL A 20 -6.48 12.04 -4.22
N VAL A 21 -6.43 10.72 -4.31
CA VAL A 21 -5.88 9.87 -3.24
C VAL A 21 -4.36 9.87 -3.41
N LEU A 22 -3.64 10.25 -2.36
CA LEU A 22 -2.18 10.16 -2.30
C LEU A 22 -1.80 9.00 -1.38
N TYR A 23 -1.39 7.88 -1.97
CA TYR A 23 -1.06 6.68 -1.22
C TYR A 23 0.45 6.52 -1.05
N GLN A 24 0.93 6.69 0.18
CA GLN A 24 2.32 6.44 0.56
C GLN A 24 2.48 4.96 0.92
N ALA A 25 2.93 4.14 -0.04
CA ALA A 25 3.08 2.70 0.16
C ALA A 25 4.39 2.37 0.90
N GLY A 26 4.42 2.69 2.20
CA GLY A 26 5.54 2.40 3.09
C GLY A 26 5.64 0.90 3.41
N ALA A 27 6.86 0.40 3.48
CA ALA A 27 7.25 -0.94 3.91
C ALA A 27 7.67 -1.01 5.38
N ASP A 28 7.75 0.13 6.07
CA ASP A 28 8.15 0.27 7.49
C ASP A 28 7.11 -0.26 8.49
N CYS A 29 5.87 -0.47 8.06
CA CYS A 29 4.87 -1.19 8.85
C CYS A 29 5.06 -2.72 8.86
N HIS A 30 6.05 -3.27 8.15
CA HIS A 30 6.34 -4.71 8.18
C HIS A 30 6.90 -5.15 9.55
N VAL A 31 6.54 -6.34 10.05
CA VAL A 31 6.97 -6.85 11.37
C VAL A 31 8.49 -6.87 11.58
N ASP A 32 9.25 -7.11 10.51
CA ASP A 32 10.72 -7.16 10.57
C ASP A 32 11.38 -5.77 10.43
N ASP A 33 10.60 -4.70 10.26
CA ASP A 33 11.18 -3.36 10.17
C ASP A 33 11.74 -2.90 11.53
N PRO A 34 12.96 -2.32 11.57
CA PRO A 34 13.58 -1.89 12.82
C PRO A 34 12.82 -0.77 13.54
N LEU A 35 11.88 -0.09 12.88
CA LEU A 35 11.06 0.95 13.49
C LEU A 35 9.78 0.41 14.17
N GLY A 36 9.59 -0.92 14.22
CA GLY A 36 8.54 -1.55 15.01
C GLY A 36 7.20 -1.72 14.28
N GLY A 37 7.24 -2.08 12.99
CA GLY A 37 6.05 -2.46 12.24
C GLY A 37 5.32 -3.67 12.82
N PHE A 38 4.08 -3.87 12.41
CA PHE A 38 3.19 -4.91 12.97
C PHE A 38 2.38 -5.67 11.90
N LEU A 39 2.65 -5.42 10.61
CA LEU A 39 2.01 -6.11 9.49
C LEU A 39 2.93 -7.20 8.95
N THR A 40 2.41 -8.42 8.79
CA THR A 40 3.15 -9.48 8.11
C THR A 40 3.26 -9.18 6.62
N THR A 41 4.14 -9.90 5.88
CA THR A 41 4.20 -9.77 4.41
C THR A 41 2.83 -10.00 3.74
N ALA A 42 2.01 -10.90 4.30
CA ALA A 42 0.66 -11.16 3.80
C ALA A 42 -0.29 -9.99 4.07
N ASP A 43 -0.25 -9.41 5.28
CA ASP A 43 -1.07 -8.24 5.62
C ASP A 43 -0.70 -7.03 4.76
N MET A 44 0.60 -6.85 4.48
CA MET A 44 1.10 -5.82 3.56
C MET A 44 0.51 -5.99 2.16
N ARG A 45 0.44 -7.24 1.66
CA ARG A 45 -0.16 -7.52 0.35
C ARG A 45 -1.63 -7.17 0.34
N GLU A 46 -2.37 -7.59 1.36
CA GLU A 46 -3.80 -7.36 1.45
C GLU A 46 -4.11 -5.87 1.57
N ARG A 47 -3.32 -5.12 2.35
CA ARG A 47 -3.39 -3.66 2.42
C ARG A 47 -3.28 -3.04 1.03
N ASP A 48 -2.22 -3.35 0.29
CA ASP A 48 -1.96 -2.78 -1.03
C ASP A 48 -3.09 -3.14 -2.01
N ARG A 49 -3.50 -4.42 -2.03
CA ARG A 49 -4.60 -4.95 -2.83
C ARG A 49 -5.91 -4.21 -2.57
N LEU A 50 -6.26 -3.96 -1.30
CA LEU A 50 -7.48 -3.26 -0.91
C LEU A 50 -7.46 -1.81 -1.38
N VAL A 51 -6.36 -1.09 -1.16
CA VAL A 51 -6.23 0.31 -1.61
C VAL A 51 -6.44 0.43 -3.12
N PHE A 52 -5.75 -0.40 -3.91
CA PHE A 52 -5.87 -0.35 -5.37
C PHE A 52 -7.25 -0.79 -5.87
N ARG A 53 -7.81 -1.87 -5.32
CA ARG A 53 -9.16 -2.33 -5.69
C ARG A 53 -10.22 -1.27 -5.41
N LEU A 54 -10.15 -0.62 -4.25
CA LEU A 54 -11.13 0.38 -3.86
C LEU A 54 -11.01 1.64 -4.73
N ALA A 55 -9.79 2.07 -5.07
CA ALA A 55 -9.60 3.17 -6.00
C ALA A 55 -10.25 2.89 -7.37
N VAL A 56 -10.07 1.70 -7.92
CA VAL A 56 -10.69 1.28 -9.20
C VAL A 56 -12.21 1.18 -9.07
N GLN A 57 -12.70 0.50 -8.04
CA GLN A 57 -14.13 0.29 -7.79
C GLN A 57 -14.89 1.63 -7.70
N HIS A 58 -14.28 2.63 -7.06
CA HIS A 58 -14.88 3.94 -6.84
C HIS A 58 -14.51 4.99 -7.89
N ARG A 59 -13.72 4.61 -8.91
CA ARG A 59 -13.18 5.53 -9.94
C ARG A 59 -12.48 6.74 -9.30
N ALA A 60 -11.78 6.51 -8.19
CA ALA A 60 -11.05 7.56 -7.48
C ALA A 60 -9.68 7.78 -8.16
N PRO A 61 -9.33 9.02 -8.53
CA PRO A 61 -7.97 9.32 -8.99
C PRO A 61 -6.96 8.97 -7.89
N LEU A 62 -6.02 8.07 -8.18
CA LEU A 62 -5.02 7.59 -7.24
C LEU A 62 -3.62 7.85 -7.78
N VAL A 63 -2.78 8.48 -6.96
CA VAL A 63 -1.34 8.58 -7.17
C VAL A 63 -0.65 7.95 -5.97
N TRP A 64 0.40 7.17 -6.23
CA TRP A 64 1.11 6.46 -5.18
C TRP A 64 2.61 6.42 -5.46
N ASN A 65 3.38 6.19 -4.40
CA ASN A 65 4.83 6.02 -4.47
C ASN A 65 5.30 4.98 -3.45
N LEU A 66 6.49 4.46 -3.68
CA LEU A 66 7.22 3.68 -2.70
C LEU A 66 7.70 4.63 -1.60
N ALA A 67 7.36 4.34 -0.35
CA ALA A 67 7.72 5.19 0.80
C ALA A 67 8.72 4.46 1.73
N GLY A 68 8.61 4.65 3.05
CA GLY A 68 9.55 4.14 4.05
C GLY A 68 9.80 2.63 4.00
N GLY A 69 10.77 2.16 4.79
CA GLY A 69 11.20 0.76 4.81
C GLY A 69 12.70 0.70 5.07
N TYR A 70 13.08 0.11 6.19
CA TYR A 70 14.43 0.24 6.76
C TYR A 70 15.10 -1.11 7.02
N GLN A 71 14.44 -2.21 6.65
CA GLN A 71 15.01 -3.55 6.72
C GLN A 71 16.31 -3.67 5.92
N ARG A 72 17.26 -4.43 6.48
CA ARG A 72 18.55 -4.74 5.88
C ARG A 72 18.75 -6.25 5.88
N ASP A 73 19.25 -6.79 4.76
CA ASP A 73 19.70 -8.17 4.73
C ASP A 73 21.00 -8.36 5.55
N ARG A 74 21.47 -9.61 5.66
CA ARG A 74 22.72 -9.94 6.39
C ARG A 74 23.97 -9.22 5.84
N LYS A 75 23.91 -8.66 4.64
CA LYS A 75 24.99 -7.90 4.00
C LYS A 75 24.75 -6.38 4.06
N GLY A 76 23.75 -5.90 4.80
CA GLY A 76 23.42 -4.49 4.89
C GLY A 76 22.70 -3.91 3.67
N ARG A 77 22.18 -4.76 2.77
CA ARG A 77 21.47 -4.33 1.54
C ARG A 77 19.97 -4.21 1.78
N ILE A 78 19.29 -3.39 0.99
CA ILE A 78 17.85 -3.10 1.11
C ILE A 78 16.95 -4.13 0.38
N GLU A 79 17.48 -5.29 0.01
CA GLU A 79 16.72 -6.31 -0.75
C GLU A 79 15.38 -6.71 -0.09
N PRO A 80 15.24 -6.81 1.24
CA PRO A 80 13.94 -7.08 1.86
C PRO A 80 12.89 -6.00 1.56
N VAL A 81 13.28 -4.72 1.61
CA VAL A 81 12.42 -3.57 1.28
C VAL A 81 12.02 -3.62 -0.19
N LEU A 82 12.97 -3.92 -1.09
CA LEU A 82 12.69 -4.06 -2.52
C LEU A 82 11.67 -5.16 -2.81
N LYS A 83 11.71 -6.28 -2.08
CA LYS A 83 10.71 -7.35 -2.23
C LYS A 83 9.30 -6.88 -1.85
N LEU A 84 9.17 -6.14 -0.74
CA LEU A 84 7.88 -5.59 -0.31
C LEU A 84 7.34 -4.59 -1.34
N HIS A 85 8.18 -3.69 -1.86
CA HIS A 85 7.77 -2.74 -2.90
C HIS A 85 7.43 -3.39 -4.25
N ARG A 86 8.16 -4.44 -4.66
CA ARG A 86 7.80 -5.22 -5.86
C ARG A 86 6.43 -5.88 -5.71
N GLN A 87 6.08 -6.33 -4.49
CA GLN A 87 4.75 -6.83 -4.19
C GLN A 87 3.69 -5.73 -4.33
N THR A 88 3.92 -4.53 -3.79
CA THR A 88 3.01 -3.38 -3.99
C THR A 88 2.77 -3.11 -5.47
N MET A 89 3.83 -3.08 -6.29
CA MET A 89 3.71 -2.92 -7.75
C MET A 89 2.89 -4.04 -8.39
N ALA A 90 3.07 -5.29 -7.96
CA ALA A 90 2.32 -6.41 -8.49
C ALA A 90 0.80 -6.28 -8.20
N GLU A 91 0.42 -5.83 -7.00
CA GLU A 91 -0.99 -5.59 -6.66
C GLU A 91 -1.57 -4.39 -7.43
N CYS A 92 -0.78 -3.34 -7.69
CA CYS A 92 -1.18 -2.21 -8.54
C CYS A 92 -1.52 -2.67 -9.97
N ILE A 93 -0.63 -3.45 -10.58
CA ILE A 93 -0.84 -4.01 -11.93
C ILE A 93 -2.07 -4.93 -11.94
N ALA A 94 -2.21 -5.80 -10.93
CA ALA A 94 -3.32 -6.74 -10.84
C ALA A 94 -4.68 -6.06 -10.69
N ALA A 95 -4.73 -4.88 -10.06
CA ALA A 95 -5.96 -4.09 -9.93
C ALA A 95 -6.33 -3.33 -11.21
N GLY A 96 -5.41 -3.21 -12.18
CA GLY A 96 -5.61 -2.39 -13.37
C GLY A 96 -5.49 -0.89 -13.09
N VAL A 97 -4.74 -0.51 -12.05
CA VAL A 97 -4.35 0.88 -11.82
C VAL A 97 -3.18 1.20 -12.74
N GLY A 98 -3.44 2.00 -13.79
CA GLY A 98 -2.48 2.40 -14.82
C GLY A 98 -2.97 3.58 -15.63
#